data_AF-A7SC56-F1
#
_entry.id   AF-A7SC56-F1
#
_cell.length_a   1.000
_cell.length_b   1.000
_cell.length_c   1.000
_cell.angle_alpha   90.00
_cell.angle_beta   90.00
_cell.angle_gamma   90.00
#
_symmetry.space_group_name_H-M   'P 1'
#
loop_
_entity.id
_entity.type
_entity.pdbx_description
1 polymer ?
#
loop_
_entity_poly.entity_id
_entity_poly.type
_entity_poly.pdbx_seq_one_letter_code
_entity_poly.pdbx_strand_id
1 'polypeptide(L)'
;MRKFPKLGIYVVMFTHIFKTFAQFFVVFFLFIIGFGLAFHILIYDQGPFATPGRSMLKTTMGMLGEFEYDTVYNDNEVPPIAWALYVCFLVINCIILMNLLVGLAVDDIKGVQEKAVLKRLAMQVDLVLDVEKALPAMLRRRFASKQEIVYPNKTRYWTIWSFWSRNTSPARAINDAMNPEKTPIEKLQRNQEILKDEVLNVKLKLKSVLQHTTQLEVMMKAMMKHHGVDIEEEQEGEDDD
;
A
#
# COMPACT_ATOMS: atom_id res chain seq x y z
N MET A 1 -23.04 24.17 -3.90
CA MET A 1 -22.01 23.18 -4.31
C MET A 1 -21.77 22.07 -3.27
N ARG A 2 -21.65 22.37 -1.97
CA ARG A 2 -21.41 21.38 -0.88
C ARG A 2 -22.53 20.34 -0.63
N LYS A 3 -23.73 20.56 -1.21
CA LYS A 3 -24.95 19.77 -0.98
C LYS A 3 -25.18 18.63 -1.96
N PHE A 4 -24.34 18.46 -3.00
CA PHE A 4 -24.44 17.30 -3.89
C PHE A 4 -23.72 16.10 -3.27
N PRO A 5 -24.43 15.00 -2.92
CA PRO A 5 -23.87 13.89 -2.13
C PRO A 5 -22.63 13.23 -2.74
N LYS A 6 -22.48 13.28 -4.07
CA LYS A 6 -21.31 12.73 -4.75
C LYS A 6 -20.12 13.70 -4.78
N LEU A 7 -20.33 14.97 -5.13
CA LEU A 7 -19.24 15.96 -5.28
C LEU A 7 -18.73 16.55 -3.95
N GLY A 8 -19.62 16.75 -2.97
CA GLY A 8 -19.25 17.37 -1.70
C GLY A 8 -18.19 16.59 -0.92
N ILE A 9 -18.20 15.26 -1.05
CA ILE A 9 -17.27 14.35 -0.37
C ILE A 9 -15.86 14.44 -0.98
N TYR A 10 -15.75 14.44 -2.32
CA TYR A 10 -14.46 14.59 -2.99
C TYR A 10 -13.81 15.94 -2.72
N VAL A 11 -14.60 17.01 -2.66
CA VAL A 11 -14.09 18.36 -2.33
C VAL A 11 -13.54 18.42 -0.91
N VAL A 12 -14.24 17.80 0.07
CA VAL A 12 -13.76 17.74 1.46
C VAL A 12 -12.47 16.92 1.56
N MET A 13 -12.40 15.78 0.87
CA MET A 13 -11.20 14.93 0.85
C MET A 13 -10.02 15.65 0.18
N PHE A 14 -10.24 16.27 -0.98
CA PHE A 14 -9.23 17.05 -1.68
C PHE A 14 -8.69 18.20 -0.82
N THR A 15 -9.57 18.94 -0.14
CA THR A 15 -9.14 20.05 0.73
C THR A 15 -8.27 19.54 1.89
N HIS A 16 -8.58 18.36 2.42
CA HIS A 16 -7.79 17.75 3.48
C HIS A 16 -6.41 17.31 2.99
N ILE A 17 -6.35 16.62 1.85
CA ILE A 17 -5.10 16.19 1.21
C ILE A 17 -4.26 17.41 0.80
N PHE A 18 -4.89 18.43 0.22
CA PHE A 18 -4.22 19.67 -0.16
C PHE A 18 -3.62 20.39 1.05
N LYS A 19 -4.30 20.38 2.20
CA LYS A 19 -3.76 20.96 3.43
C LYS A 19 -2.53 20.18 3.92
N THR A 20 -2.58 18.86 3.91
CA THR A 20 -1.43 18.01 4.24
C THR A 20 -0.27 18.31 3.29
N PHE A 21 -0.52 18.30 1.98
CA PHE A 21 0.45 18.63 0.94
C PHE A 21 1.07 20.02 1.14
N ALA A 22 0.25 21.05 1.39
CA ALA A 22 0.71 22.41 1.59
C ALA A 22 1.63 22.55 2.81
N GLN A 23 1.37 21.80 3.90
CA GLN A 23 2.24 21.79 5.07
C GLN A 23 3.64 21.22 4.73
N PHE A 24 3.71 20.19 3.89
CA PHE A 24 4.97 19.60 3.43
C PHE A 24 5.65 20.43 2.32
N PHE A 25 4.87 21.12 1.49
CA PHE A 25 5.37 21.96 0.40
C PHE A 25 6.28 23.10 0.88
N VAL A 26 6.16 23.52 2.14
CA VAL A 26 7.08 24.53 2.73
C VAL A 26 8.54 24.09 2.64
N VAL A 27 8.82 22.79 2.84
CA VAL A 27 10.19 22.26 2.75
C VAL A 27 10.70 22.35 1.30
N PHE A 28 9.86 22.02 0.32
CA PHE A 28 10.19 22.17 -1.11
C PHE A 28 10.50 23.62 -1.45
N PHE A 29 9.69 24.55 -0.94
CA PHE A 29 9.87 25.98 -1.20
C PHE A 29 11.21 26.51 -0.69
N LEU A 30 11.69 26.03 0.46
CA LEU A 30 13.02 26.38 0.97
C LEU A 30 14.15 25.92 0.04
N PHE A 31 14.04 24.71 -0.52
CA PHE A 31 15.02 24.20 -1.49
C PHE A 31 14.96 24.95 -2.82
N ILE A 32 13.78 25.32 -3.32
CA ILE A 32 13.63 26.13 -4.53
C ILE A 32 14.33 27.48 -4.37
N ILE A 33 14.16 28.14 -3.21
CA ILE A 33 14.84 29.40 -2.94
C ILE A 33 16.35 29.20 -2.83
N GLY A 34 16.81 28.23 -2.02
CA GLY A 34 18.22 28.00 -1.77
C GLY A 34 19.00 27.67 -3.03
N PHE A 35 18.55 26.65 -3.78
CA PHE A 35 19.21 26.25 -5.02
C PHE A 35 18.96 27.25 -6.15
N GLY A 36 17.75 27.82 -6.26
CA GLY A 36 17.43 28.80 -7.31
C GLY A 36 18.28 30.08 -7.21
N LEU A 37 18.52 30.59 -6.01
CA LEU A 37 19.42 31.72 -5.80
C LEU A 37 20.89 31.33 -5.99
N ALA A 38 21.30 30.15 -5.55
CA ALA A 38 22.66 29.67 -5.77
C ALA A 38 22.99 29.55 -7.27
N PHE A 39 22.09 28.96 -8.07
CA PHE A 39 22.25 28.89 -9.52
C PHE A 39 22.18 30.27 -10.18
N HIS A 40 21.32 31.18 -9.70
CA HIS A 40 21.27 32.55 -10.19
C HIS A 40 22.62 33.25 -10.02
N ILE A 41 23.25 33.17 -8.84
CA ILE A 41 24.52 33.85 -8.56
C ILE A 41 25.65 33.24 -9.39
N LEU A 42 25.64 31.92 -9.54
CA LEU A 42 26.78 31.17 -10.07
C LEU A 42 26.77 31.05 -11.60
N ILE A 43 25.58 31.13 -12.21
CA ILE A 43 25.35 30.91 -13.63
C ILE A 43 24.48 32.07 -14.19
N TYR A 44 24.68 33.29 -13.66
CA TYR A 44 23.84 34.47 -13.99
C TYR A 44 23.86 34.83 -15.48
N ASP A 45 24.95 34.50 -16.18
CA ASP A 45 25.16 34.83 -17.58
C ASP A 45 24.30 33.97 -18.53
N GLN A 46 23.65 32.93 -18.00
CA GLN A 46 22.76 32.06 -18.77
C GLN A 46 21.33 32.57 -18.80
N GLY A 47 20.72 32.57 -19.99
CA GLY A 47 19.34 33.04 -20.21
C GLY A 47 18.29 32.48 -19.23
N PRO A 48 18.31 31.17 -18.88
CA PRO A 48 17.38 30.61 -17.89
C PRO A 48 17.61 31.07 -16.45
N PHE A 49 18.83 31.52 -16.12
CA PHE A 49 19.24 31.90 -14.77
C PHE A 49 19.53 33.41 -14.61
N ALA A 50 19.28 34.21 -15.65
CA ALA A 50 19.59 35.65 -15.66
C ALA A 50 18.79 36.49 -14.65
N THR A 51 17.64 35.99 -14.19
CA THR A 51 16.82 36.69 -13.18
C THR A 51 16.44 35.71 -12.06
N PRO A 52 16.38 36.16 -10.79
CA PRO A 52 16.08 35.27 -9.67
C PRO A 52 14.78 34.48 -9.86
N GLY A 53 13.73 35.11 -10.41
CA GLY A 53 12.46 34.45 -10.68
C GLY A 53 12.52 33.37 -11.77
N ARG A 54 13.32 33.58 -12.82
CA ARG A 54 13.54 32.57 -13.87
C ARG A 54 14.40 31.43 -13.34
N SER A 55 15.41 31.72 -12.52
CA SER A 55 16.22 30.71 -11.86
C SER A 55 15.38 29.82 -10.95
N MET A 56 14.49 30.40 -10.14
CA MET A 56 13.55 29.65 -9.31
C MET A 56 12.61 28.77 -10.14
N LEU A 57 12.09 29.29 -11.25
CA LEU A 57 11.23 28.53 -12.16
C LEU A 57 12.01 27.37 -12.79
N LYS A 58 13.25 27.60 -13.24
CA LYS A 58 14.13 26.56 -13.80
C LYS A 58 14.49 25.51 -12.75
N THR A 59 14.74 25.90 -11.50
CA THR A 59 14.93 24.97 -10.37
C THR A 59 13.66 24.17 -10.08
N THR A 60 12.47 24.77 -10.21
CA THR A 60 11.19 24.05 -10.06
C THR A 60 10.98 23.02 -11.17
N MET A 61 11.31 23.35 -12.42
CA MET A 61 11.30 22.39 -13.54
C MET A 61 12.30 21.26 -13.30
N GLY A 62 13.51 21.59 -12.82
CA GLY A 62 14.49 20.61 -12.38
C GLY A 62 13.97 19.72 -11.25
N MET A 63 13.16 20.26 -10.33
CA MET A 63 12.49 19.45 -9.31
C MET A 63 11.52 18.45 -9.92
N LEU A 64 10.78 18.82 -10.97
CA LEU A 64 9.87 17.93 -11.69
C LEU A 64 10.58 16.87 -12.56
N GLY A 65 11.92 16.92 -12.65
CA GLY A 65 12.73 15.97 -13.41
C GLY A 65 13.14 16.46 -14.80
N GLU A 66 12.86 17.72 -15.14
CA GLU A 66 13.31 18.31 -16.40
C GLU A 66 14.75 18.84 -16.26
N PHE A 67 15.71 18.01 -16.66
CA PHE A 67 17.14 18.33 -16.63
C PHE A 67 17.66 18.62 -18.04
N GLU A 68 17.69 19.89 -18.43
CA GLU A 68 18.35 20.32 -19.67
C GLU A 68 19.81 20.68 -19.40
N TYR A 69 20.69 19.76 -19.75
CA TYR A 69 22.12 19.86 -19.53
C TYR A 69 22.86 20.52 -20.70
N ASP A 70 22.56 20.07 -21.92
CA ASP A 70 23.29 20.45 -23.14
C ASP A 70 23.26 21.96 -23.41
N THR A 71 22.13 22.61 -23.17
CA THR A 71 21.93 24.02 -23.56
C THR A 71 22.46 25.03 -22.53
N VAL A 72 22.77 24.58 -21.31
CA VAL A 72 23.14 25.46 -20.19
C VAL A 72 24.62 25.33 -19.84
N TYR A 73 25.17 24.12 -19.91
CA TYR A 73 26.50 23.82 -19.38
C TYR A 73 27.56 23.52 -20.45
N ASN A 74 27.19 23.16 -21.68
CA ASN A 74 28.15 22.83 -22.74
C ASN A 74 28.56 24.03 -23.60
N ASP A 75 27.67 25.00 -23.80
CA ASP A 75 27.93 26.16 -24.68
C ASP A 75 28.65 27.33 -23.98
N ASN A 76 28.87 27.24 -22.66
CA ASN A 76 29.34 28.37 -21.85
C ASN A 76 30.38 27.98 -20.80
N GLU A 77 31.27 28.90 -20.44
CA GLU A 77 32.24 28.71 -19.36
C GLU A 77 31.54 28.72 -18.00
N VAL A 78 31.30 27.54 -17.45
CA VAL A 78 30.66 27.37 -16.14
C VAL A 78 31.72 27.14 -15.06
N PRO A 79 31.67 27.84 -13.92
CA PRO A 79 32.59 27.61 -12.81
C PRO A 79 32.58 26.14 -12.35
N PRO A 80 33.73 25.52 -12.04
CA PRO A 80 33.80 24.14 -11.54
C PRO A 80 32.90 23.87 -10.32
N ILE A 81 32.66 24.89 -9.49
CA ILE A 81 31.80 24.78 -8.31
C ILE A 81 30.30 24.65 -8.67
N ALA A 82 29.89 25.07 -9.87
CA ALA A 82 28.53 24.92 -10.37
C ALA A 82 28.18 23.47 -10.66
N TRP A 83 29.16 22.71 -11.16
CA TRP A 83 29.05 21.27 -11.37
C TRP A 83 28.82 20.51 -10.07
N ALA A 84 29.60 20.83 -9.04
CA ALA A 84 29.43 20.24 -7.72
C ALA A 84 28.05 20.57 -7.12
N LEU A 85 27.60 21.82 -7.25
CA LEU A 85 26.29 22.25 -6.77
C LEU A 85 25.14 21.59 -7.54
N TYR A 86 25.29 21.39 -8.85
CA TYR A 86 24.32 20.70 -9.69
C TYR A 86 24.20 19.22 -9.33
N VAL A 87 25.31 18.51 -9.14
CA VAL A 87 25.29 17.11 -8.67
C VAL A 87 24.65 17.00 -7.28
N CYS A 88 24.98 17.91 -6.36
CA CYS A 88 24.35 17.97 -5.04
C CYS A 88 22.83 18.17 -5.15
N PHE A 89 22.39 19.09 -6.01
CA PHE A 89 20.98 19.31 -6.32
C PHE A 89 20.30 18.06 -6.86
N LEU A 90 20.91 17.33 -7.80
CA LEU A 90 20.37 16.08 -8.34
C LEU A 90 20.19 15.00 -7.28
N VAL A 91 21.20 14.82 -6.41
CA VAL A 91 21.13 13.83 -5.32
C VAL A 91 20.00 14.18 -4.35
N ILE A 92 19.92 15.42 -3.90
CA ILE A 92 18.87 15.86 -2.98
C ILE A 92 17.50 15.77 -3.64
N ASN A 93 17.36 16.21 -4.88
CA ASN A 93 16.07 16.23 -5.57
C ASN A 93 15.57 14.82 -5.94
N CYS A 94 16.41 14.02 -6.61
CA CYS A 94 16.02 12.70 -7.10
C CYS A 94 15.95 11.65 -5.99
N ILE A 95 16.79 11.73 -4.96
CA ILE A 95 16.85 10.71 -3.90
C ILE A 95 16.06 11.13 -2.67
N ILE A 96 16.13 12.39 -2.24
CA ILE A 96 15.49 12.80 -0.99
C ILE A 96 14.08 13.31 -1.27
N LEU A 97 13.92 14.29 -2.16
CA LEU A 97 12.62 14.96 -2.37
C LEU A 97 11.60 14.06 -3.08
N MET A 98 11.99 13.34 -4.14
CA MET A 98 11.08 12.40 -4.83
C MET A 98 10.64 11.27 -3.91
N ASN A 99 11.56 10.67 -3.16
CA ASN A 99 11.21 9.58 -2.24
C ASN A 99 10.39 10.07 -1.04
N LEU A 100 10.64 11.29 -0.54
CA LEU A 100 9.82 11.90 0.50
C LEU A 100 8.40 12.21 -0.01
N LEU A 101 8.25 12.73 -1.23
CA LEU A 101 6.95 13.04 -1.81
C LEU A 101 6.13 11.77 -2.04
N VAL A 102 6.75 10.73 -2.59
CA VAL A 102 6.09 9.42 -2.80
C VAL A 102 5.78 8.76 -1.45
N GLY A 103 6.71 8.78 -0.49
CA GLY A 103 6.51 8.22 0.85
C GLY A 103 5.36 8.89 1.59
N LEU A 104 5.32 10.22 1.60
CA LEU A 104 4.22 10.98 2.22
C LEU A 104 2.90 10.80 1.48
N ALA A 105 2.90 10.79 0.14
CA ALA A 105 1.69 10.55 -0.63
C ALA A 105 1.10 9.16 -0.35
N VAL A 106 1.95 8.13 -0.24
CA VAL A 106 1.51 6.77 0.08
C VAL A 106 0.99 6.67 1.52
N ASP A 107 1.66 7.30 2.48
CA ASP A 107 1.23 7.28 3.88
C ASP A 107 -0.05 8.11 4.12
N ASP A 108 -0.18 9.27 3.49
CA ASP A 108 -1.39 10.10 3.57
C ASP A 108 -2.56 9.41 2.85
N ILE A 109 -2.35 8.76 1.69
CA ILE A 109 -3.40 7.97 1.02
C ILE A 109 -3.90 6.85 1.93
N LYS A 110 -3.01 6.08 2.57
CA LYS A 110 -3.41 4.99 3.47
C LYS A 110 -4.22 5.52 4.65
N GLY A 111 -3.74 6.58 5.32
CA GLY A 111 -4.42 7.17 6.47
C GLY A 111 -5.74 7.86 6.11
N VAL A 112 -5.82 8.52 4.95
CA VAL A 112 -7.04 9.16 4.45
C VAL A 112 -8.05 8.13 3.97
N GLN A 113 -7.63 7.04 3.32
CA GLN A 113 -8.52 6.00 2.83
C GLN A 113 -9.27 5.30 3.99
N GLU A 114 -8.56 4.96 5.06
CA GLU A 114 -9.16 4.33 6.25
C GLU A 114 -10.19 5.26 6.92
N LYS A 115 -9.84 6.54 7.08
CA LYS A 115 -10.74 7.56 7.65
C LYS A 115 -11.89 7.92 6.69
N ALA A 116 -11.67 7.89 5.39
CA ALA A 116 -12.67 8.26 4.37
C ALA A 116 -13.79 7.24 4.26
N VAL A 117 -13.52 5.95 4.44
CA VAL A 117 -14.55 4.90 4.47
C VAL A 117 -15.50 5.13 5.65
N LEU A 118 -14.94 5.34 6.85
CA LEU A 118 -15.71 5.69 8.05
C LEU A 118 -16.47 7.01 7.89
N LYS A 119 -15.81 8.06 7.37
CA LYS A 119 -16.43 9.36 7.13
C LYS A 119 -17.58 9.26 6.11
N ARG A 120 -17.42 8.44 5.07
CA ARG A 120 -18.45 8.16 4.07
C ARG A 120 -19.66 7.47 4.70
N LEU A 121 -19.43 6.44 5.53
CA LEU A 121 -20.51 5.73 6.21
C LEU A 121 -21.24 6.66 7.18
N ALA A 122 -20.52 7.46 7.96
CA ALA A 122 -21.09 8.45 8.86
C ALA A 122 -21.96 9.47 8.10
N MET A 123 -21.47 10.02 6.97
CA MET A 123 -22.27 10.93 6.15
C MET A 123 -23.51 10.29 5.55
N GLN A 124 -23.46 9.00 5.18
CA GLN A 124 -24.66 8.28 4.72
C GLN A 124 -25.67 8.11 5.84
N VAL A 125 -25.22 7.78 7.05
CA VAL A 125 -26.08 7.66 8.23
C VAL A 125 -26.71 9.01 8.58
N ASP A 126 -25.92 10.09 8.62
CA ASP A 126 -26.43 11.44 8.90
C ASP A 126 -27.48 11.86 7.87
N LEU A 127 -27.24 11.62 6.57
CA LEU A 127 -28.20 11.93 5.52
C LEU A 127 -29.50 11.14 5.68
N VAL A 128 -29.40 9.84 5.99
CA VAL A 128 -30.58 8.99 6.23
C VAL A 128 -31.34 9.48 7.45
N LEU A 129 -30.66 9.84 8.53
CA LEU A 129 -31.28 10.37 9.75
C LEU A 129 -31.96 11.73 9.52
N ASP A 130 -31.36 12.61 8.74
CA ASP A 130 -31.94 13.90 8.39
C ASP A 130 -33.20 13.73 7.54
N VAL A 131 -33.17 12.82 6.56
CA VAL A 131 -34.35 12.47 5.76
C VAL A 131 -35.43 11.81 6.62
N GLU A 132 -35.05 10.92 7.54
CA GLU A 132 -35.99 10.23 8.43
C GLU A 132 -36.66 11.21 9.42
N LYS A 133 -35.91 12.18 9.93
CA LYS A 133 -36.44 13.26 10.79
C LYS A 133 -37.35 14.22 10.03
N ALA A 134 -37.04 14.51 8.77
CA ALA A 134 -37.85 15.38 7.92
C ALA A 134 -39.13 14.69 7.40
N LEU A 135 -39.23 13.35 7.50
CA LEU A 135 -40.37 12.60 6.98
C LEU A 135 -41.60 12.67 7.92
N PRO A 136 -42.80 12.97 7.42
CA PRO A 136 -44.03 12.94 8.21
C PRO A 136 -44.32 11.53 8.78
N ALA A 137 -44.89 11.46 9.98
CA ALA A 137 -45.14 10.19 10.69
C ALA A 137 -45.97 9.17 9.88
N MET A 138 -46.84 9.66 8.98
CA MET A 138 -47.63 8.82 8.07
C MET A 138 -46.76 8.11 7.01
N LEU A 139 -45.79 8.80 6.41
CA LEU A 139 -44.86 8.18 5.46
C LEU A 139 -43.85 7.29 6.20
N ARG A 140 -43.43 7.68 7.42
CA ARG A 140 -42.50 6.88 8.24
C ARG A 140 -43.09 5.50 8.55
N ARG A 141 -44.37 5.42 8.94
CA ARG A 141 -45.06 4.15 9.15
C ARG A 141 -45.28 3.34 7.87
N ARG A 142 -45.45 4.00 6.72
CA ARG A 142 -45.73 3.35 5.44
C ARG A 142 -44.47 2.81 4.74
N PHE A 143 -43.33 3.49 4.89
CA PHE A 143 -42.07 3.15 4.23
C PHE A 143 -41.05 2.46 5.15
N ALA A 144 -41.30 2.36 6.46
CA ALA A 144 -40.45 1.61 7.38
C ALA A 144 -40.58 0.10 7.14
N SER A 145 -39.75 -0.44 6.23
CA SER A 145 -39.55 -1.87 6.12
C SER A 145 -38.52 -2.33 7.17
N LYS A 146 -38.94 -3.17 8.12
CA LYS A 146 -38.06 -3.69 9.18
C LYS A 146 -37.21 -4.88 8.74
N GLN A 147 -37.59 -5.55 7.66
CA GLN A 147 -36.87 -6.70 7.12
C GLN A 147 -36.78 -6.58 5.60
N GLU A 148 -35.63 -7.00 5.05
CA GLU A 148 -35.38 -7.08 3.61
C GLU A 148 -34.82 -8.49 3.31
N ILE A 149 -35.48 -9.24 2.43
CA ILE A 149 -35.04 -10.58 2.03
C ILE A 149 -34.16 -10.45 0.80
N VAL A 150 -32.87 -10.78 0.92
CA VAL A 150 -31.88 -10.67 -0.15
C VAL A 150 -31.64 -12.03 -0.81
N TYR A 151 -31.83 -12.11 -2.14
CA TYR A 151 -31.58 -13.33 -2.91
C TYR A 151 -30.23 -13.22 -3.67
N PRO A 152 -29.17 -13.93 -3.23
CA PRO A 152 -27.81 -13.71 -3.73
C PRO A 152 -27.57 -14.15 -5.19
N ASN A 153 -28.38 -15.06 -5.74
CA ASN A 153 -28.17 -15.66 -7.07
C ASN A 153 -29.17 -15.22 -8.15
N LYS A 154 -29.94 -14.14 -7.95
CA LYS A 154 -30.73 -13.58 -9.06
C LYS A 154 -29.84 -12.69 -9.94
N THR A 155 -29.57 -13.14 -11.16
CA THR A 155 -28.97 -12.33 -12.22
C THR A 155 -29.89 -11.17 -12.54
N ARG A 156 -29.48 -9.95 -12.16
CA ARG A 156 -30.17 -8.72 -12.53
C ARG A 156 -29.84 -8.44 -14.00
N TYR A 157 -30.86 -8.44 -14.86
CA TYR A 157 -30.71 -8.04 -16.27
C TYR A 157 -29.99 -6.69 -16.36
N TRP A 158 -29.00 -6.63 -17.25
CA TRP A 158 -28.19 -5.45 -17.50
C TRP A 158 -29.09 -4.33 -18.01
N THR A 159 -29.40 -3.39 -17.12
CA THR A 159 -30.03 -2.12 -17.49
C THR A 159 -28.98 -1.03 -17.35
N ILE A 160 -28.94 -0.10 -18.31
CA ILE A 160 -28.00 1.04 -18.38
C ILE A 160 -28.05 1.88 -17.07
N TRP A 161 -29.21 1.87 -16.39
CA TRP A 161 -29.41 2.48 -15.08
C TRP A 161 -28.61 1.84 -13.93
N SER A 162 -28.17 0.58 -14.06
CA SER A 162 -27.34 -0.10 -13.06
C SER A 162 -25.94 0.50 -12.90
N PHE A 163 -25.45 1.20 -13.93
CA PHE A 163 -24.17 1.90 -13.90
C PHE A 163 -24.23 3.12 -12.96
N TRP A 164 -25.35 3.85 -12.96
CA TRP A 164 -25.55 5.02 -12.10
C TRP A 164 -26.07 4.68 -10.70
N SER A 165 -26.75 3.54 -10.55
CA SER A 165 -27.34 3.06 -9.31
C SER A 165 -26.47 2.03 -8.57
N ARG A 166 -25.14 2.14 -8.67
CA ARG A 166 -24.18 1.29 -7.95
C ARG A 166 -24.14 1.67 -6.46
N ASN A 167 -25.30 1.74 -5.82
CA ASN A 167 -25.41 1.64 -4.37
C ASN A 167 -25.17 0.16 -4.06
N THR A 168 -23.99 -0.15 -3.53
CA THR A 168 -23.72 -1.43 -2.88
C THR A 168 -24.90 -1.70 -1.94
N SER A 169 -25.61 -2.82 -2.17
CA SER A 169 -26.70 -3.24 -1.28
C SER A 169 -26.18 -3.18 0.17
N PRO A 170 -26.92 -2.59 1.12
CA PRO A 170 -26.51 -2.52 2.52
C PRO A 170 -26.12 -3.90 3.07
N ALA A 171 -26.83 -4.95 2.66
CA ALA A 171 -26.53 -6.33 3.02
C ALA A 171 -25.18 -6.82 2.47
N ARG A 172 -24.77 -6.40 1.26
CA ARG A 172 -23.42 -6.69 0.74
C ARG A 172 -22.36 -5.94 1.52
N ALA A 173 -22.56 -4.67 1.83
CA ALA A 173 -21.60 -3.88 2.63
C ALA A 173 -21.45 -4.44 4.06
N ILE A 174 -22.54 -4.91 4.66
CA ILE A 174 -22.53 -5.57 5.98
C ILE A 174 -21.87 -6.94 5.92
N ASN A 175 -22.11 -7.73 4.87
CA ASN A 175 -21.45 -9.03 4.68
C ASN A 175 -19.94 -8.87 4.43
N ASP A 176 -19.55 -7.86 3.67
CA ASP A 176 -18.15 -7.48 3.39
C ASP A 176 -17.46 -6.93 4.65
N ALA A 177 -18.19 -6.23 5.53
CA ALA A 177 -17.67 -5.81 6.83
C ALA A 177 -17.61 -6.94 7.88
N MET A 178 -18.51 -7.93 7.81
CA MET A 178 -18.47 -9.13 8.67
C MET A 178 -17.38 -10.11 8.24
N ASN A 179 -17.10 -10.19 6.93
CA ASN A 179 -16.04 -11.00 6.35
C ASN A 179 -15.08 -10.12 5.57
N PRO A 180 -14.29 -9.26 6.24
CA PRO A 180 -13.33 -8.41 5.56
C PRO A 180 -12.40 -9.28 4.72
N GLU A 181 -12.20 -8.88 3.46
CA GLU A 181 -11.27 -9.55 2.58
C GLU A 181 -9.88 -9.45 3.21
N LYS A 182 -9.38 -10.58 3.72
CA LYS A 182 -8.12 -10.64 4.47
C LYS A 182 -7.01 -9.97 3.68
N THR A 183 -6.27 -9.08 4.34
CA THR A 183 -5.18 -8.34 3.69
C THR A 183 -4.18 -9.32 3.09
N PRO A 184 -3.43 -8.94 2.03
CA PRO A 184 -2.43 -9.83 1.44
C PRO A 184 -1.46 -10.43 2.47
N ILE A 185 -1.15 -9.66 3.51
CA ILE A 185 -0.28 -10.05 4.63
C ILE A 185 -0.94 -11.13 5.51
N GLU A 186 -2.22 -11.00 5.86
CA GLU A 186 -2.95 -12.02 6.62
C GLU A 186 -3.16 -13.33 5.83
N LYS A 187 -3.30 -13.23 4.50
CA LYS A 187 -3.32 -14.42 3.63
C LYS A 187 -1.97 -15.14 3.66
N LEU A 188 -0.87 -14.38 3.61
CA LEU A 188 0.49 -14.94 3.72
C LEU A 188 0.75 -15.57 5.08
N GLN A 189 0.34 -14.92 6.18
CA GLN A 189 0.50 -15.47 7.54
C GLN A 189 -0.26 -16.79 7.72
N ARG A 190 -1.51 -16.89 7.26
CA ARG A 190 -2.25 -18.16 7.34
C ARG A 190 -1.65 -19.24 6.45
N ASN A 191 -1.14 -18.90 5.27
CA ASN A 191 -0.44 -19.88 4.45
C ASN A 191 0.84 -20.36 5.13
N GLN A 192 1.57 -19.49 5.84
CA GLN A 192 2.74 -19.87 6.64
C GLN A 192 2.35 -20.76 7.83
N GLU A 193 1.24 -20.48 8.53
CA GLU A 193 0.74 -21.33 9.62
C GLU A 193 0.34 -22.71 9.11
N ILE A 194 -0.42 -22.79 8.00
CA ILE A 194 -0.80 -24.06 7.37
C ILE A 194 0.45 -24.84 6.97
N LEU A 195 1.43 -24.19 6.35
CA LEU A 195 2.68 -24.84 5.94
C LEU A 195 3.46 -25.36 7.15
N LYS A 196 3.47 -24.63 8.27
CA LYS A 196 4.14 -25.05 9.50
C LYS A 196 3.48 -26.29 10.10
N ASP A 197 2.15 -26.34 10.13
CA ASP A 197 1.41 -27.50 10.62
C ASP A 197 1.61 -28.73 9.71
N GLU A 198 1.61 -28.54 8.39
CA GLU A 198 1.92 -29.61 7.44
C GLU A 198 3.33 -30.17 7.64
N VAL A 199 4.34 -29.30 7.79
CA VAL A 199 5.72 -29.70 8.05
C VAL A 199 5.84 -30.45 9.39
N LEU A 200 5.15 -29.99 10.43
CA LEU A 200 5.14 -30.66 11.73
C LEU A 200 4.52 -32.06 11.62
N ASN A 201 3.43 -32.19 10.88
CA ASN A 201 2.75 -33.47 10.65
C ASN A 201 3.62 -34.43 9.81
N VAL A 202 4.32 -33.92 8.78
CA VAL A 202 5.30 -34.69 8.02
C VAL A 202 6.46 -35.15 8.90
N LYS A 203 6.98 -34.30 9.79
CA LYS A 203 8.05 -34.65 10.73
C LYS A 203 7.61 -35.77 11.69
N LEU A 204 6.37 -35.71 12.19
CA LEU A 204 5.81 -36.76 13.03
C LEU A 204 5.68 -38.10 12.28
N LYS A 205 5.20 -38.06 11.03
CA LYS A 205 5.12 -39.24 10.17
C LYS A 205 6.51 -39.83 9.89
N LEU A 206 7.50 -38.99 9.57
CA LEU A 206 8.89 -39.43 9.36
C LEU A 206 9.46 -40.09 10.61
N LYS A 207 9.22 -39.52 11.79
CA LYS A 207 9.66 -40.11 13.06
C LYS A 207 9.03 -41.49 13.28
N SER A 208 7.75 -41.64 12.96
CA SER A 208 7.06 -42.94 13.01
C SER A 208 7.65 -43.95 12.02
N VAL A 209 7.97 -43.51 10.80
CA VAL A 209 8.59 -44.38 9.77
C VAL A 209 9.99 -44.82 10.22
N LEU A 210 10.80 -43.90 10.75
CA LEU A 210 12.13 -44.23 11.29
C LEU A 210 12.06 -45.24 12.44
N GLN A 211 11.03 -45.14 13.30
CA GLN A 211 10.80 -46.13 14.35
C GLN A 211 10.41 -47.50 13.79
N HIS A 212 9.63 -47.55 12.71
CA HIS A 212 9.32 -48.81 12.04
C HIS A 212 10.56 -49.42 11.38
N THR A 213 11.42 -48.63 10.74
CA THR A 213 12.63 -49.14 10.11
C THR A 213 13.62 -49.71 11.12
N THR A 214 13.82 -49.06 12.28
CA THR A 214 14.70 -49.59 13.33
C THR A 214 14.13 -50.87 13.96
N GLN A 215 12.81 -50.94 14.17
CA GLN A 215 12.17 -52.18 14.62
C GLN A 215 12.34 -53.33 13.62
N LEU A 216 12.20 -53.05 12.32
CA LEU A 216 12.43 -54.04 11.27
C LEU A 216 13.88 -54.51 11.25
N GLU A 217 14.84 -53.60 11.42
CA GLU A 217 16.26 -53.94 11.48
C GLU A 217 16.57 -54.88 12.66
N VAL A 218 16.06 -54.57 13.85
CA VAL A 218 16.23 -55.41 15.05
C VAL A 218 15.57 -56.78 14.87
N MET A 219 14.36 -56.82 14.31
CA MET A 219 13.66 -58.08 14.03
C MET A 219 14.41 -58.94 13.01
N MET A 220 14.96 -58.31 11.96
CA MET A 220 15.77 -58.97 10.94
C MET A 220 17.07 -59.53 11.53
N LYS A 221 17.79 -58.73 12.33
CA LYS A 221 18.98 -59.19 13.09
C LYS A 221 18.64 -60.38 14.00
N ALA A 222 17.51 -60.35 14.72
CA ALA A 222 17.06 -61.46 15.56
C ALA A 222 16.70 -62.73 14.76
N MET A 223 16.05 -62.59 13.60
CA MET A 223 15.71 -63.72 12.72
C MET A 223 16.97 -64.35 12.09
N MET A 224 17.94 -63.53 11.66
CA MET A 224 19.22 -63.98 11.12
C MET A 224 20.04 -64.73 12.19
N LYS A 225 20.05 -64.23 13.43
CA LYS A 225 20.66 -64.93 14.57
C LYS A 225 19.98 -66.27 14.88
N HIS A 226 18.65 -66.33 14.82
CA HIS A 226 17.90 -67.59 15.00
C HIS A 226 18.17 -68.63 13.89
N HIS A 227 18.48 -68.18 12.67
CA HIS A 227 18.83 -69.06 11.55
C HIS A 227 20.33 -69.40 11.46
N GLY A 228 21.15 -69.00 12.44
CA GLY A 228 22.56 -69.38 12.52
C GLY A 228 23.47 -68.66 11.53
N VAL A 229 23.08 -67.46 11.08
CA VAL A 229 23.93 -66.59 10.26
C VAL A 229 24.66 -65.62 11.18
N ASP A 230 25.99 -65.73 11.28
CA ASP A 230 26.82 -64.78 12.04
C ASP A 230 26.83 -63.40 11.34
N ILE A 231 26.52 -62.35 12.11
CA ILE A 231 26.62 -60.96 11.67
C ILE A 231 27.76 -60.35 12.49
N GLU A 232 28.85 -59.98 11.81
CA GLU A 232 29.92 -59.17 12.40
C GLU A 232 29.35 -57.80 12.79
N GLU A 233 29.46 -57.43 14.08
CA GLU A 233 29.08 -56.10 14.56
C GLU A 233 30.13 -55.09 14.07
N GLU A 234 29.80 -54.29 13.05
CA GLU A 234 30.55 -53.06 12.76
C GLU A 234 30.36 -52.10 13.94
N GLN A 235 31.45 -51.84 14.67
CA GLN A 235 31.53 -50.82 15.71
C GLN A 235 31.22 -49.45 15.09
N GLU A 236 30.13 -48.82 15.52
CA GLU A 236 29.91 -47.39 15.31
C GLU A 236 31.05 -46.63 15.99
N GLY A 237 31.92 -46.03 15.19
CA GLY A 237 32.90 -45.06 15.66
C GLY A 237 32.19 -43.83 16.23
N GLU A 238 32.53 -43.50 17.47
CA GLU A 238 32.40 -42.16 18.02
C GLU A 238 33.08 -41.17 17.06
N ASP A 239 32.31 -40.21 16.53
CA ASP A 239 32.86 -38.93 16.10
C ASP A 239 32.15 -37.84 16.91
N ASP A 240 32.81 -37.47 18.01
CA ASP A 240 32.73 -36.15 18.65
C ASP A 240 33.32 -35.10 17.69
N ASP A 241 32.50 -34.14 17.25
CA ASP A 241 32.79 -32.69 17.12
C ASP A 241 31.66 -31.93 16.38
#